data_AF-A0A7V2H7M7-F1
#
_entry.id   AF-A0A7V2H7M7-F1
#
_cell.length_a   1.000
_cell.length_b   1.000
_cell.length_c   1.000
_cell.angle_alpha   90.00
_cell.angle_beta   90.00
_cell.angle_gamma   90.00
#
_symmetry.space_group_name_H-M   'P 1'
#
loop_
_entity.id
_entity.type
_entity.pdbx_description
1 polymer ?
#
loop_
_entity_poly.entity_id
_entity_poly.type
_entity_poly.pdbx_seq_one_letter_code
_entity_poly.pdbx_strand_id
1 'polypeptide(L)'
;MRVFMLGWEFPPFISGGLGTACYGLTKAMSGIGTDIIFVIPRPVSNPFSTHVRLVSPREGSKLASPATEFRLDEFERVSFRTIDAKLNPYNTPADYDLEKAKAERESIRIGTIRSVTADSVAPGASSTPPAAPGAHYAGDLMNEVARYANLAGEIARGETFDIVHAHDWMTFPAALAVAGASGKPLVVHVHSTEFDRSGQNIDQRIYDIERRGMHGAMKVIAVSALTKTIIVKHYGIDPNKVEVVYN
;
A
#
# COMPACT_ATOMS: atom_id res chain seq x y z
N MET A 1 15.82 6.76 -16.62
CA MET A 1 14.40 6.39 -16.56
C MET A 1 13.98 6.47 -15.10
N ARG A 2 12.82 7.06 -14.83
CA ARG A 2 12.31 7.24 -13.47
C ARG A 2 10.96 6.55 -13.27
N VAL A 3 10.86 5.77 -12.20
CA VAL A 3 9.69 4.97 -11.86
C VAL A 3 9.04 5.53 -10.61
N PHE A 4 7.74 5.81 -10.70
CA PHE A 4 6.89 6.09 -9.54
C PHE A 4 6.30 4.78 -9.04
N MET A 5 6.89 4.26 -7.97
CA MET A 5 6.67 2.91 -7.48
C MET A 5 5.76 2.97 -6.26
N LEU A 6 4.61 2.32 -6.35
CA LEU A 6 3.63 2.22 -5.28
C LEU A 6 3.79 0.86 -4.63
N GLY A 7 3.97 0.82 -3.31
CA GLY A 7 4.00 -0.42 -2.57
C GLY A 7 3.40 -0.26 -1.19
N TRP A 8 3.03 -1.41 -0.63
CA TRP A 8 2.38 -1.48 0.67
C TRP A 8 3.35 -1.91 1.78
N GLU A 9 4.29 -2.78 1.46
CA GLU A 9 5.33 -3.25 2.37
C GLU A 9 6.72 -2.96 1.81
N PHE A 10 7.63 -2.51 2.67
CA PHE A 10 9.04 -2.35 2.33
C PHE A 10 9.92 -2.47 3.60
N PRO A 11 10.91 -3.39 3.65
CA PRO A 11 11.85 -3.49 4.75
C PRO A 11 12.71 -2.22 4.89
N PRO A 12 12.99 -1.74 6.12
CA PRO A 12 12.65 -2.32 7.41
C PRO A 12 11.27 -1.94 7.98
N PHE A 13 10.49 -1.11 7.28
CA PHE A 13 9.33 -0.45 7.85
C PHE A 13 8.13 -1.38 8.02
N ILE A 14 7.91 -2.28 7.06
CA ILE A 14 6.90 -3.34 7.12
C ILE A 14 7.51 -4.57 6.44
N SER A 15 7.62 -5.69 7.17
CA SER A 15 8.29 -6.89 6.70
C SER A 15 7.38 -8.12 6.71
N GLY A 16 6.95 -8.54 5.52
CA GLY A 16 6.46 -9.86 5.18
C GLY A 16 7.14 -10.39 3.90
N GLY A 17 6.70 -11.52 3.35
CA GLY A 17 7.27 -12.09 2.11
C GLY A 17 7.18 -11.14 0.91
N LEU A 18 6.14 -10.29 0.86
CA LEU A 18 5.96 -9.23 -0.13
C LEU A 18 7.06 -8.17 -0.01
N GLY A 19 7.35 -7.71 1.22
CA GLY A 19 8.41 -6.74 1.47
C GLY A 19 9.80 -7.21 0.98
N THR A 20 10.15 -8.48 1.17
CA THR A 20 11.43 -9.03 0.69
C THR A 20 11.53 -8.99 -0.84
N ALA A 21 10.47 -9.35 -1.55
CA ALA A 21 10.42 -9.29 -3.01
C ALA A 21 10.54 -7.84 -3.52
N CYS A 22 9.80 -6.91 -2.90
CA CYS A 22 9.88 -5.47 -3.20
C CYS A 22 11.30 -4.91 -3.01
N TYR A 23 11.97 -5.30 -1.93
CA TYR A 23 13.35 -4.91 -1.65
C TYR A 23 14.32 -5.42 -2.73
N GLY A 24 14.26 -6.72 -3.06
CA GLY A 24 15.12 -7.32 -4.08
C GLY A 24 14.96 -6.68 -5.46
N LEU A 25 13.71 -6.44 -5.86
CA LEU A 25 13.41 -5.76 -7.12
C LEU A 25 13.95 -4.33 -7.14
N THR A 26 13.68 -3.55 -6.09
CA THR A 26 14.12 -2.15 -5.97
C THR A 26 15.64 -2.06 -6.03
N LYS A 27 16.34 -2.99 -5.37
CA LYS A 27 17.80 -3.11 -5.41
C LYS A 27 18.32 -3.38 -6.82
N ALA A 28 17.75 -4.37 -7.50
CA ALA A 28 18.14 -4.71 -8.86
C ALA A 28 17.90 -3.55 -9.85
N MET A 29 16.73 -2.90 -9.76
CA MET A 29 16.37 -1.75 -10.59
C MET A 29 17.30 -0.55 -10.36
N SER A 30 17.63 -0.24 -9.11
CA SER A 30 18.62 0.79 -8.77
C SER A 30 20.00 0.45 -9.33
N GLY A 31 20.42 -0.81 -9.24
CA GLY A 31 21.71 -1.29 -9.74
C GLY A 31 21.89 -1.16 -11.26
N ILE A 32 20.79 -1.21 -12.03
CA ILE A 32 20.80 -0.97 -13.48
C ILE A 32 20.56 0.50 -13.86
N GLY A 33 20.60 1.43 -12.89
CA GLY A 33 20.52 2.88 -13.15
C GLY A 33 19.09 3.44 -13.24
N THR A 34 18.09 2.72 -12.73
CA THR A 34 16.71 3.25 -12.66
C THR A 34 16.55 4.14 -11.43
N ASP A 35 15.99 5.34 -11.61
CA ASP A 35 15.59 6.21 -10.51
C ASP A 35 14.22 5.80 -10.00
N ILE A 36 14.06 5.64 -8.69
CA ILE A 36 12.82 5.15 -8.09
C ILE A 36 12.33 6.14 -7.04
N ILE A 37 11.08 6.59 -7.21
CA ILE A 37 10.31 7.27 -6.17
C ILE A 37 9.36 6.22 -5.60
N PHE A 38 9.68 5.70 -4.42
CA PHE A 38 8.90 4.65 -3.78
C PHE A 38 7.94 5.27 -2.75
N VAL A 39 6.63 5.08 -2.96
CA VAL A 39 5.58 5.57 -2.07
C VAL A 39 5.04 4.42 -1.21
N ILE A 40 5.14 4.56 0.12
CA ILE A 40 4.66 3.57 1.10
C ILE A 40 3.74 4.18 2.17
N PRO A 41 2.83 3.41 2.78
CA PRO A 41 2.18 3.80 4.03
C PRO A 41 3.21 4.04 5.15
N ARG A 42 2.92 4.97 6.06
CA ARG A 42 3.76 5.24 7.22
C ARG A 42 3.70 4.04 8.18
N PRO A 43 4.84 3.49 8.65
CA PRO A 43 4.81 2.46 9.67
C PRO A 43 4.26 3.04 10.98
N VAL A 44 3.34 2.32 11.61
CA VAL A 44 2.94 2.59 13.00
C VAL A 44 4.14 2.23 13.86
N SER A 45 4.70 3.19 14.60
CA SER A 45 5.90 2.98 15.41
C SER A 45 5.72 1.82 16.39
N ASN A 46 6.45 0.72 16.19
CA ASN A 46 6.63 -0.32 17.22
C ASN A 46 8.06 -0.21 17.76
N PRO A 47 8.30 -0.26 19.10
CA PRO A 47 9.61 0.07 19.70
C PRO A 47 10.77 -0.89 19.41
N PHE A 48 10.65 -1.85 18.48
CA PHE A 48 11.65 -2.88 18.28
C PHE A 48 12.05 -3.02 16.81
N SER A 49 13.34 -2.74 16.57
CA SER A 49 14.13 -3.07 15.36
C SER A 49 13.84 -2.18 14.14
N THR A 50 14.70 -1.25 13.72
CA THR A 50 16.04 -1.48 13.15
C THR A 50 16.72 -0.13 12.82
N HIS A 51 18.02 -0.19 12.58
CA HIS A 51 19.05 0.85 12.41
C HIS A 51 18.86 1.86 11.24
N VAL A 52 17.64 2.27 10.90
CA VAL A 52 17.39 3.28 9.86
C VAL A 52 17.00 4.61 10.50
N ARG A 53 17.88 5.60 10.36
CA ARG A 53 17.65 6.96 10.83
C ARG A 53 16.74 7.68 9.84
N LEU A 54 15.48 7.92 10.22
CA LEU A 54 14.62 8.87 9.52
C LEU A 54 15.31 10.26 9.53
N VAL A 55 15.60 10.80 8.36
CA VAL A 55 16.13 12.16 8.22
C VAL A 55 15.06 13.02 7.56
N SER A 56 14.58 14.04 8.29
CA SER A 56 13.67 15.05 7.75
C SER A 56 14.41 16.01 6.80
N PRO A 57 13.72 16.59 5.79
CA PRO A 57 14.31 17.63 4.96
C PRO A 57 14.75 18.84 5.80
N ARG A 58 15.89 19.44 5.46
CA ARG A 58 16.45 20.64 6.12
C ARG A 58 15.47 21.82 6.11
N GLU A 59 15.49 22.60 7.19
CA GLU A 59 14.75 23.87 7.30
C GLU A 59 15.07 24.80 6.13
N GLY A 60 14.03 25.28 5.43
CA GLY A 60 14.15 26.36 4.43
C GLY A 60 13.75 26.03 2.98
N SER A 61 13.32 24.81 2.65
CA SER A 61 12.77 24.56 1.30
C SER A 61 11.32 25.06 1.18
N LYS A 62 10.95 25.71 0.07
CA LYS A 62 9.57 26.16 -0.22
C LYS A 62 8.56 25.01 -0.43
N LEU A 63 8.95 23.78 -0.14
CA LEU A 63 8.15 22.53 -0.14
C LEU A 63 7.98 21.94 1.26
N ALA A 64 8.31 22.68 2.32
CA ALA A 64 8.19 22.20 3.70
C ALA A 64 6.73 22.21 4.21
N SER A 65 5.94 21.21 3.82
CA SER A 65 4.83 20.63 4.60
C SER A 65 4.48 19.23 4.05
N PRO A 66 3.98 18.29 4.87
CA PRO A 66 4.72 17.14 5.40
C PRO A 66 4.69 15.90 4.48
N ALA A 67 5.53 15.86 3.45
CA ALA A 67 5.94 14.59 2.83
C ALA A 67 7.31 14.19 3.40
N THR A 68 7.33 13.22 4.32
CA THR A 68 8.58 12.73 4.93
C THR A 68 9.35 11.92 3.87
N GLU A 69 10.39 12.53 3.29
CA GLU A 69 11.32 11.88 2.36
C GLU A 69 12.45 11.17 3.13
N PHE A 70 12.88 9.99 2.69
CA PHE A 70 14.13 9.39 3.18
C PHE A 70 14.85 8.59 2.09
N ARG A 71 16.15 8.32 2.31
CA ARG A 71 16.99 7.46 1.47
C ARG A 71 17.66 6.42 2.37
N LEU A 72 17.82 5.19 1.88
CA LEU A 72 18.63 4.18 2.55
C LEU A 72 20.03 4.20 1.94
N ASP A 73 21.08 4.11 2.76
CA ASP A 73 22.48 4.19 2.30
C ASP A 73 22.83 3.11 1.27
N GLU A 74 22.09 2.00 1.27
CA GLU A 74 22.23 0.91 0.31
C GLU A 74 21.65 1.24 -1.09
N PHE A 75 20.82 2.28 -1.20
CA PHE A 75 20.13 2.64 -2.43
C PHE A 75 20.51 4.04 -2.92
N GLU A 76 21.48 4.11 -3.83
CA GLU A 76 21.91 5.38 -4.41
C GLU A 76 20.80 6.11 -5.18
N ARG A 77 19.86 5.38 -5.80
CA ARG A 77 18.86 5.92 -6.75
C ARG A 77 17.40 5.77 -6.30
N VAL A 78 17.18 5.53 -5.00
CA VAL A 78 15.83 5.37 -4.46
C VAL A 78 15.53 6.48 -3.46
N SER A 79 14.42 7.20 -3.67
CA SER A 79 13.81 8.08 -2.69
C SER A 79 12.49 7.49 -2.21
N PHE A 80 12.24 7.56 -0.90
CA PHE A 80 11.00 7.08 -0.31
C PHE A 80 10.11 8.25 0.07
N ARG A 81 8.81 8.12 -0.20
CA ARG A 81 7.74 9.02 0.26
C ARG A 81 6.80 8.22 1.16
N THR A 82 6.44 8.78 2.31
CA THR A 82 5.48 8.14 3.23
C THR A 82 4.13 8.84 3.21
N ILE A 83 3.07 8.05 3.37
CA ILE A 83 1.68 8.49 3.44
C ILE A 83 1.12 8.15 4.82
N ASP A 84 0.42 9.09 5.47
CA ASP A 84 -0.25 8.84 6.74
C ASP A 84 -1.54 8.01 6.53
N ALA A 85 -1.34 6.71 6.33
CA ALA A 85 -2.37 5.68 6.33
C ALA A 85 -2.12 4.80 7.55
N LYS A 86 -3.09 4.73 8.47
CA LYS A 86 -2.96 3.93 9.69
C LYS A 86 -3.20 2.49 9.29
N LEU A 87 -2.20 1.63 9.48
CA LEU A 87 -2.35 0.28 8.99
C LEU A 87 -1.71 -0.79 9.85
N ASN A 88 -2.53 -1.78 10.21
CA ASN A 88 -2.06 -3.08 10.62
C ASN A 88 -2.82 -4.16 9.82
N PRO A 89 -2.19 -4.77 8.80
CA PRO A 89 -2.84 -5.73 7.92
C PRO A 89 -3.07 -7.11 8.58
N TYR A 90 -2.76 -7.25 9.87
CA TYR A 90 -2.92 -8.47 10.67
C TYR A 90 -3.86 -8.29 11.88
N ASN A 91 -4.48 -7.12 12.06
CA ASN A 91 -5.38 -6.88 13.18
C ASN A 91 -6.76 -7.53 12.95
N THR A 92 -7.29 -8.15 14.00
CA THR A 92 -8.69 -8.58 14.03
C THR A 92 -9.61 -7.36 14.24
N PRO A 93 -10.92 -7.46 13.93
CA PRO A 93 -11.89 -6.41 14.29
C PRO A 93 -11.86 -6.04 15.78
N ALA A 94 -11.50 -6.98 16.66
CA ALA A 94 -11.38 -6.74 18.11
C ALA A 94 -10.13 -5.91 18.47
N ASP A 95 -9.03 -6.08 17.75
CA ASP A 95 -7.81 -5.28 17.95
C ASP A 95 -8.03 -3.82 17.51
N TYR A 96 -8.88 -3.62 16.50
CA TYR A 96 -9.29 -2.29 16.04
C TYR A 96 -10.12 -1.54 17.07
N ASP A 97 -11.11 -2.18 17.69
CA ASP A 97 -11.90 -1.56 18.77
C ASP A 97 -11.02 -1.18 19.96
N LEU A 98 -10.00 -1.99 20.24
CA LEU A 98 -8.99 -1.72 21.28
C LEU A 98 -8.08 -0.54 20.92
N GLU A 99 -7.61 -0.43 19.68
CA GLU A 99 -6.79 0.70 19.21
C GLU A 99 -7.61 1.99 19.09
N LYS A 100 -8.86 1.92 18.63
CA LYS A 100 -9.78 3.05 18.57
C LYS A 100 -10.11 3.54 19.98
N ALA A 101 -10.39 2.64 20.93
CA ALA A 101 -10.61 3.00 22.33
C ALA A 101 -9.35 3.57 23.00
N LYS A 102 -8.15 3.11 22.63
CA LYS A 102 -6.87 3.68 23.10
C LYS A 102 -6.63 5.09 22.53
N ALA A 103 -6.84 5.28 21.23
CA ALA A 103 -6.71 6.57 20.57
C ALA A 103 -7.77 7.58 21.06
N GLU A 104 -9.01 7.14 21.29
CA GLU A 104 -10.05 7.93 21.93
C GLU A 104 -9.66 8.28 23.37
N ARG A 105 -9.18 7.33 24.18
CA ARG A 105 -8.70 7.60 25.55
C ARG A 105 -7.52 8.59 25.58
N GLU A 106 -6.60 8.50 24.63
CA GLU A 106 -5.46 9.41 24.51
C GLU A 106 -5.90 10.80 24.05
N SER A 107 -6.86 10.89 23.12
CA SER A 107 -7.47 12.16 22.71
C SER A 107 -8.34 12.78 23.81
N ILE A 108 -8.99 11.98 24.66
CA ILE A 108 -9.75 12.45 25.84
C ILE A 108 -8.77 12.97 26.89
N ARG A 109 -7.62 12.31 27.11
CA ARG A 109 -6.56 12.77 28.00
C ARG A 109 -5.95 14.10 27.56
N ILE A 110 -5.79 14.34 26.25
CA ILE A 110 -5.33 15.62 25.70
C ILE A 110 -6.46 16.67 25.68
N GLY A 111 -7.71 16.25 25.45
CA GLY A 111 -8.91 17.09 25.39
C GLY A 111 -9.45 17.54 26.74
N THR A 112 -9.11 16.87 27.84
CA THR A 112 -9.58 17.21 29.21
C THR A 112 -9.07 18.59 29.71
N ILE A 113 -8.12 19.23 29.01
CA ILE A 113 -7.71 20.62 29.29
C ILE A 113 -8.71 21.65 28.72
N ARG A 114 -9.64 21.27 27.84
CA ARG A 114 -10.59 22.21 27.21
C ARG A 114 -12.03 21.69 27.21
N SER A 115 -12.77 22.20 28.21
CA SER A 115 -14.21 22.42 28.23
C SER A 115 -15.17 21.22 28.13
N VAL A 116 -15.68 20.87 29.31
CA VAL A 116 -17.06 20.51 29.67
C VAL A 116 -18.14 21.09 28.73
N THR A 117 -19.02 20.25 28.15
CA THR A 117 -20.49 20.12 28.39
C THR A 117 -21.20 19.36 27.24
N ALA A 118 -21.96 18.29 27.60
CA ALA A 118 -23.26 17.78 27.08
C ALA A 118 -23.53 17.65 25.55
N ASP A 119 -24.21 16.65 24.98
CA ASP A 119 -25.03 15.54 25.49
C ASP A 119 -25.25 14.44 24.41
N SER A 120 -25.55 13.24 24.92
CA SER A 120 -26.04 11.95 24.39
C SER A 120 -26.66 11.79 22.97
N VAL A 121 -26.50 10.59 22.37
CA VAL A 121 -27.54 9.54 22.15
C VAL A 121 -26.96 8.31 21.40
N ALA A 122 -27.23 7.09 21.89
CA ALA A 122 -27.01 5.75 21.29
C ALA A 122 -28.35 5.23 20.68
N PRO A 123 -28.53 4.04 20.02
CA PRO A 123 -27.79 2.76 20.15
C PRO A 123 -27.70 1.85 18.89
N GLY A 124 -27.15 0.63 19.03
CA GLY A 124 -27.51 -0.53 18.18
C GLY A 124 -26.40 -1.56 17.94
N ALA A 125 -26.28 -2.56 18.82
CA ALA A 125 -25.35 -3.69 18.66
C ALA A 125 -25.98 -4.82 17.81
N SER A 126 -25.18 -5.42 16.91
CA SER A 126 -25.48 -6.72 16.31
C SER A 126 -24.22 -7.58 16.31
N SER A 127 -24.36 -8.83 16.74
CA SER A 127 -23.30 -9.81 16.94
C SER A 127 -23.14 -10.71 15.71
N THR A 128 -21.90 -11.00 15.32
CA THR A 128 -21.56 -11.98 14.27
C THR A 128 -20.58 -13.03 14.80
N PRO A 129 -20.68 -14.30 14.37
CA PRO A 129 -19.90 -15.43 14.91
C PRO A 129 -18.46 -15.47 14.32
N PRO A 130 -17.53 -16.22 14.92
CA PRO A 130 -16.10 -16.12 14.62
C PRO A 130 -15.76 -16.83 13.30
N ALA A 131 -14.98 -16.15 12.44
CA ALA A 131 -14.51 -16.66 11.16
C ALA A 131 -13.15 -17.39 11.29
N ALA A 132 -12.96 -18.38 10.41
CA ALA A 132 -11.82 -19.28 10.31
C ALA A 132 -10.49 -18.55 9.94
N PRO A 133 -9.32 -19.19 10.14
CA PRO A 133 -8.02 -18.55 9.95
C PRO A 133 -7.77 -18.28 8.46
N GLY A 134 -7.67 -17.01 8.08
CA GLY A 134 -7.39 -16.57 6.71
C GLY A 134 -8.16 -15.33 6.24
N ALA A 135 -9.21 -14.88 6.95
CA ALA A 135 -10.02 -13.73 6.57
C ALA A 135 -9.76 -12.50 7.47
N HIS A 136 -8.64 -11.79 7.27
CA HIS A 136 -8.25 -10.62 8.08
C HIS A 136 -8.22 -9.30 7.28
N TYR A 137 -9.19 -9.07 6.40
CA TYR A 137 -9.31 -7.84 5.61
C TYR A 137 -10.71 -7.19 5.74
N ALA A 138 -11.12 -6.83 6.96
CA ALA A 138 -12.45 -6.27 7.21
C ALA A 138 -12.44 -4.74 7.40
N GLY A 139 -13.40 -4.07 6.75
CA GLY A 139 -13.82 -2.67 6.98
C GLY A 139 -12.79 -1.58 6.66
N ASP A 140 -11.81 -1.43 7.55
CA ASP A 140 -10.87 -0.31 7.56
C ASP A 140 -9.88 -0.39 6.39
N LEU A 141 -9.46 -1.59 6.00
CA LEU A 141 -8.48 -1.78 4.93
C LEU A 141 -8.91 -1.13 3.61
N MET A 142 -10.17 -1.27 3.21
CA MET A 142 -10.65 -0.68 1.95
C MET A 142 -10.65 0.85 2.02
N ASN A 143 -10.92 1.43 3.18
CA ASN A 143 -10.85 2.88 3.39
C ASN A 143 -9.39 3.35 3.38
N GLU A 144 -8.46 2.59 3.96
CA GLU A 144 -7.04 2.90 3.93
C GLU A 144 -6.44 2.75 2.53
N VAL A 145 -6.87 1.76 1.74
CA VAL A 145 -6.54 1.64 0.31
C VAL A 145 -7.02 2.88 -0.47
N ALA A 146 -8.25 3.33 -0.23
CA ALA A 146 -8.77 4.54 -0.84
C ALA A 146 -8.00 5.80 -0.40
N ARG A 147 -7.66 5.91 0.90
CA ARG A 147 -6.86 7.02 1.43
C ARG A 147 -5.46 7.04 0.81
N TYR A 148 -4.80 5.89 0.75
CA TYR A 148 -3.51 5.72 0.10
C TYR A 148 -3.58 6.15 -1.37
N ALA A 149 -4.63 5.75 -2.11
CA ALA A 149 -4.82 6.15 -3.49
C ALA A 149 -4.94 7.67 -3.69
N ASN A 150 -5.72 8.34 -2.84
CA ASN A 150 -5.86 9.79 -2.89
C ASN A 150 -4.53 10.50 -2.60
N LEU A 151 -3.84 10.11 -1.52
CA LEU A 151 -2.60 10.75 -1.10
C LEU A 151 -1.42 10.45 -2.05
N ALA A 152 -1.37 9.26 -2.64
CA ALA A 152 -0.39 8.92 -3.66
C ALA A 152 -0.60 9.74 -4.95
N GLY A 153 -1.86 9.97 -5.34
CA GLY A 153 -2.21 10.87 -6.43
C GLY A 153 -1.72 12.30 -6.20
N GLU A 154 -1.87 12.81 -4.97
CA GLU A 154 -1.37 14.13 -4.57
C GLU A 154 0.16 14.24 -4.69
N ILE A 155 0.90 13.25 -4.17
CA ILE A 155 2.36 13.21 -4.27
C ILE A 155 2.79 13.17 -5.74
N ALA A 156 2.14 12.36 -6.56
CA ALA A 156 2.49 12.22 -7.97
C ALA A 156 2.40 13.54 -8.76
N ARG A 157 1.52 14.48 -8.38
CA ARG A 157 1.41 15.80 -9.04
C ARG A 157 2.65 16.67 -8.88
N GLY A 158 3.41 16.49 -7.80
CA GLY A 158 4.64 17.22 -7.53
C GLY A 158 5.90 16.55 -8.08
N GLU A 159 5.76 15.36 -8.67
CA GLU A 159 6.88 14.52 -9.07
C GLU A 159 6.94 14.35 -10.59
N THR A 160 8.14 14.10 -11.10
CA THR A 160 8.35 13.75 -12.51
C THR A 160 8.70 12.28 -12.60
N PHE A 161 8.10 11.55 -13.53
CA PHE A 161 8.36 10.12 -13.75
C PHE A 161 7.95 9.68 -15.16
N ASP A 162 8.47 8.54 -15.59
CA ASP A 162 8.25 7.96 -16.91
C ASP A 162 7.24 6.80 -16.87
N ILE A 163 7.21 6.05 -15.76
CA ILE A 163 6.39 4.84 -15.58
C ILE A 163 5.79 4.84 -14.18
N VAL A 164 4.54 4.40 -14.07
CA VAL A 164 3.90 4.03 -12.80
C VAL A 164 4.07 2.53 -12.61
N HIS A 165 4.60 2.12 -11.46
CA HIS A 165 4.72 0.70 -11.10
C HIS A 165 3.96 0.44 -9.81
N ALA A 166 3.09 -0.56 -9.80
CA ALA A 166 2.27 -0.88 -8.64
C ALA A 166 2.50 -2.30 -8.15
N HIS A 167 2.86 -2.39 -6.88
CA HIS A 167 3.00 -3.64 -6.17
C HIS A 167 1.72 -4.00 -5.47
N ASP A 168 1.20 -5.17 -5.80
CA ASP A 168 0.07 -5.79 -5.11
C ASP A 168 -1.27 -5.03 -5.27
N TRP A 169 -2.36 -5.76 -5.08
CA TRP A 169 -3.71 -5.30 -5.36
C TRP A 169 -4.11 -4.06 -4.57
N MET A 170 -3.58 -3.89 -3.35
CA MET A 170 -3.85 -2.74 -2.48
C MET A 170 -3.39 -1.42 -3.08
N THR A 171 -2.39 -1.44 -3.97
CA THR A 171 -1.87 -0.22 -4.62
C THR A 171 -2.45 0.02 -6.00
N PHE A 172 -3.18 -0.95 -6.58
CA PHE A 172 -3.75 -0.81 -7.93
C PHE A 172 -4.71 0.38 -8.08
N PRO A 173 -5.57 0.71 -7.09
CA PRO A 173 -6.41 1.91 -7.18
C PRO A 173 -5.58 3.20 -7.28
N ALA A 174 -4.51 3.31 -6.48
CA ALA A 174 -3.58 4.43 -6.53
C ALA A 174 -2.90 4.51 -7.91
N ALA A 175 -2.47 3.36 -8.43
CA ALA A 175 -1.76 3.27 -9.67
C ALA A 175 -2.60 3.67 -10.87
N LEU A 176 -3.86 3.24 -10.91
CA LEU A 176 -4.83 3.64 -11.93
C LEU A 176 -5.08 5.15 -11.87
N ALA A 177 -5.23 5.71 -10.67
CA ALA A 177 -5.43 7.15 -10.49
C ALA A 177 -4.21 7.96 -10.97
N VAL A 178 -3.00 7.56 -10.56
CA VAL A 178 -1.75 8.22 -10.95
C VAL A 178 -1.50 8.10 -12.44
N ALA A 179 -1.67 6.92 -13.03
CA ALA A 179 -1.50 6.70 -14.47
C ALA A 179 -2.52 7.50 -15.29
N GLY A 180 -3.79 7.50 -14.87
CA GLY A 180 -4.84 8.27 -15.53
C GLY A 180 -4.60 9.79 -15.48
N ALA A 181 -4.13 10.31 -14.35
CA ALA A 181 -3.85 11.74 -14.21
C ALA A 181 -2.57 12.20 -14.92
N SER A 182 -1.52 11.36 -14.92
CA SER A 182 -0.21 11.69 -15.49
C SER A 182 -0.07 11.32 -16.98
N GLY A 183 -0.96 10.47 -17.50
CA GLY A 183 -0.86 9.87 -18.83
C GLY A 183 0.32 8.91 -18.99
N LYS A 184 0.99 8.53 -17.90
CA LYS A 184 2.16 7.64 -17.93
C LYS A 184 1.74 6.18 -17.97
N PRO A 185 2.49 5.32 -18.66
CA PRO A 185 2.20 3.89 -18.70
C PRO A 185 2.24 3.26 -17.30
N LEU A 186 1.30 2.34 -17.06
CA LEU A 186 1.19 1.58 -15.83
C LEU A 186 1.74 0.15 -16.01
N VAL A 187 2.57 -0.32 -15.09
CA VAL A 187 2.92 -1.73 -14.95
C VAL A 187 2.47 -2.20 -13.57
N VAL A 188 1.77 -3.33 -13.51
CA VAL A 188 1.34 -3.92 -12.23
C VAL A 188 2.06 -5.23 -11.97
N HIS A 189 2.45 -5.47 -10.72
CA HIS A 189 3.09 -6.70 -10.27
C HIS A 189 2.14 -7.48 -9.38
N VAL A 190 1.84 -8.72 -9.78
CA VAL A 190 0.92 -9.64 -9.09
C VAL A 190 1.72 -10.74 -8.40
N HIS A 191 1.85 -10.62 -7.07
CA HIS A 191 2.51 -11.65 -6.24
C HIS A 191 1.57 -12.80 -5.88
N SER A 192 0.26 -12.53 -5.77
CA SER A 192 -0.80 -13.51 -5.67
C SER A 192 -2.11 -12.87 -6.13
N THR A 193 -3.03 -13.68 -6.64
CA THR A 193 -4.40 -13.29 -6.94
C THR A 193 -5.34 -13.74 -5.82
N GLU A 194 -6.57 -13.22 -5.81
CA GLU A 194 -7.60 -13.69 -4.90
C GLU A 194 -7.89 -15.20 -5.04
N PHE A 195 -7.75 -15.75 -6.25
CA PHE A 195 -7.86 -17.20 -6.46
C PHE A 195 -6.68 -17.98 -5.88
N ASP A 196 -5.47 -17.42 -5.91
CA ASP A 196 -4.30 -18.05 -5.27
C ASP A 196 -4.48 -18.13 -3.75
N ARG A 197 -5.10 -17.11 -3.14
CA ARG A 197 -5.28 -17.02 -1.69
C ARG A 197 -6.49 -17.77 -1.17
N SER A 198 -7.64 -17.61 -1.84
CA SER A 198 -8.94 -18.02 -1.31
C SER A 198 -9.59 -19.17 -2.09
N GLY A 199 -8.94 -19.66 -3.15
CA GLY A 199 -9.47 -20.73 -3.99
C GLY A 199 -10.80 -20.33 -4.66
N GLN A 200 -11.91 -21.00 -4.28
CA GLN A 200 -13.25 -20.65 -4.78
C GLN A 200 -14.01 -19.67 -3.90
N ASN A 201 -13.52 -19.37 -2.69
CA ASN A 201 -14.19 -18.47 -1.74
C ASN A 201 -13.72 -17.03 -1.94
N ILE A 202 -14.02 -16.48 -3.12
CA ILE A 202 -13.49 -15.20 -3.58
C ILE A 202 -14.14 -14.01 -2.86
N ASP A 203 -13.33 -13.09 -2.32
CA ASP A 203 -13.82 -11.74 -2.01
C ASP A 203 -13.94 -10.93 -3.31
N GLN A 204 -15.20 -10.73 -3.74
CA GLN A 204 -15.51 -10.01 -4.98
C GLN A 204 -14.89 -8.61 -5.03
N ARG A 205 -14.74 -7.92 -3.89
CA ARG A 205 -14.19 -6.56 -3.85
C ARG A 205 -12.71 -6.57 -4.21
N ILE A 206 -11.96 -7.55 -3.71
CA ILE A 206 -10.53 -7.70 -4.01
C ILE A 206 -10.35 -8.14 -5.47
N TYR A 207 -11.15 -9.11 -5.92
CA TYR A 207 -11.18 -9.52 -7.33
C TYR A 207 -11.42 -8.33 -8.26
N ASP A 208 -12.38 -7.46 -7.95
CA ASP A 208 -12.69 -6.29 -8.78
C ASP A 208 -11.56 -5.25 -8.79
N ILE A 209 -10.80 -5.12 -7.70
CA ILE A 209 -9.61 -4.25 -7.64
C ILE A 209 -8.49 -4.85 -8.50
N GLU A 210 -8.16 -6.13 -8.29
CA GLU A 210 -7.15 -6.86 -9.05
C GLU A 210 -7.45 -6.82 -10.55
N ARG A 211 -8.70 -7.13 -10.93
CA ARG A 211 -9.16 -7.11 -12.31
C ARG A 211 -9.00 -5.73 -12.94
N ARG A 212 -9.48 -4.67 -12.27
CA ARG A 212 -9.35 -3.29 -12.79
C ARG A 212 -7.89 -2.88 -12.97
N GLY A 213 -7.03 -3.18 -11.99
CA GLY A 213 -5.60 -2.87 -12.07
C GLY A 213 -4.92 -3.57 -13.25
N MET A 214 -5.15 -4.88 -13.40
CA MET A 214 -4.56 -5.64 -14.51
C MET A 214 -5.09 -5.23 -15.88
N HIS A 215 -6.38 -4.90 -16.01
CA HIS A 215 -6.95 -4.40 -17.26
C HIS A 215 -6.43 -2.99 -17.61
N GLY A 216 -6.30 -2.10 -16.62
CA GLY A 216 -5.79 -0.74 -16.83
C GLY A 216 -4.27 -0.64 -17.01
N ALA A 217 -3.51 -1.68 -16.67
CA ALA A 217 -2.07 -1.69 -16.89
C ALA A 217 -1.70 -1.74 -18.39
N MET A 218 -0.46 -1.46 -18.74
CA MET A 218 0.14 -1.74 -20.05
C MET A 218 0.80 -3.13 -20.05
N LYS A 219 1.42 -3.52 -18.93
CA LYS A 219 1.99 -4.85 -18.70
C LYS A 219 1.65 -5.34 -17.30
N VAL A 220 1.53 -6.66 -17.15
CA VAL A 220 1.30 -7.36 -15.90
C VAL A 220 2.49 -8.26 -15.65
N ILE A 221 3.14 -8.16 -14.50
CA ILE A 221 4.20 -9.07 -14.07
C ILE A 221 3.57 -10.10 -13.15
N ALA A 222 3.73 -11.38 -13.48
CA ALA A 222 3.30 -12.50 -12.67
C ALA A 222 4.52 -13.23 -12.10
N VAL A 223 4.45 -13.61 -10.82
CA VAL A 223 5.57 -14.27 -10.12
C VAL A 223 5.79 -15.73 -10.51
N SER A 224 4.89 -16.32 -11.29
CA SER A 224 4.99 -17.69 -11.76
C SER A 224 4.14 -17.94 -13.00
N ALA A 225 4.44 -19.02 -13.73
CA ALA A 225 3.59 -19.51 -14.82
C ALA A 225 2.19 -19.93 -14.33
N LEU A 226 2.07 -20.39 -13.08
CA LEU A 226 0.79 -20.72 -12.45
C LEU A 226 -0.06 -19.45 -12.27
N THR A 227 0.51 -18.41 -11.66
CA THR A 227 -0.15 -17.12 -11.46
C THR A 227 -0.53 -16.50 -12.82
N LYS A 228 0.35 -16.56 -13.83
CA LYS A 228 0.01 -16.13 -15.20
C LYS A 228 -1.20 -16.88 -15.75
N THR A 229 -1.27 -18.20 -15.57
CA THR A 229 -2.40 -19.02 -16.03
C THR A 229 -3.70 -18.59 -15.35
N ILE A 230 -3.66 -18.32 -14.05
CA ILE A 230 -4.82 -17.85 -13.29
C ILE A 230 -5.26 -16.46 -13.75
N ILE A 231 -4.32 -15.52 -13.94
CA ILE A 231 -4.58 -14.18 -14.46
C ILE A 231 -5.30 -14.24 -15.82
N VAL A 232 -4.78 -15.03 -16.76
CA VAL A 232 -5.38 -15.18 -18.08
C VAL A 232 -6.78 -15.79 -17.98
N LYS A 233 -6.92 -16.89 -17.24
CA LYS A 233 -8.16 -17.68 -17.19
C LYS A 233 -9.28 -17.00 -16.41
N HIS A 234 -8.98 -16.44 -15.23
CA HIS A 234 -9.99 -15.95 -14.30
C HIS A 234 -10.21 -14.43 -14.37
N TYR A 235 -9.22 -13.67 -14.83
CA TYR A 235 -9.32 -12.22 -14.97
C TYR A 235 -9.47 -11.76 -16.43
N GLY A 236 -9.28 -12.67 -17.39
CA GLY A 236 -9.47 -12.39 -18.83
C GLY A 236 -8.45 -11.41 -19.39
N ILE A 237 -7.21 -11.45 -18.88
CA ILE A 237 -6.11 -10.61 -19.36
C ILE A 237 -5.45 -11.28 -20.58
N ASP A 238 -5.16 -10.49 -21.61
CA ASP A 238 -4.42 -10.96 -22.79
C ASP A 238 -3.08 -11.60 -22.37
N PRO A 239 -2.79 -12.86 -22.74
CA PRO A 239 -1.52 -13.52 -22.42
C PRO A 239 -0.26 -12.75 -22.86
N ASN A 240 -0.33 -11.94 -23.91
CA ASN A 240 0.77 -11.11 -24.41
C ASN A 240 1.08 -9.92 -23.50
N LYS A 241 0.15 -9.57 -22.61
CA LYS A 241 0.30 -8.52 -21.61
C LYS A 241 1.01 -9.02 -20.36
N VAL A 242 1.00 -10.33 -20.12
CA VAL A 242 1.49 -10.94 -18.88
C VAL A 242 2.90 -11.51 -19.07
N GLU A 243 3.88 -10.94 -18.40
CA GLU A 243 5.26 -11.45 -18.35
C GLU A 243 5.48 -12.22 -17.04
N VAL A 244 6.25 -13.31 -17.10
CA VAL A 244 6.61 -14.08 -15.89
C VAL A 244 7.99 -13.67 -15.42
N VAL A 245 8.08 -13.22 -14.17
CA VAL A 245 9.34 -12.89 -13.48
C VAL A 245 9.26 -13.52 -12.09
N TYR A 246 10.09 -14.52 -11.83
CA TYR A 246 10.10 -15.23 -10.54
C TYR A 246 10.62 -14.32 -9.41
N ASN A 247 10.04 -14.46 -8.21
CA ASN A 247 10.55 -13.82 -6.98
C ASN A 247 11.90 -14.42 -6.55
#